data_AF-A0AAD3MAY2-F1
#
_entry.id   AF-A0AAD3MAY2-F1
#
_cell.length_a   1.000
_cell.length_b   1.000
_cell.length_c   1.000
_cell.angle_alpha   90.00
_cell.angle_beta   90.00
_cell.angle_gamma   90.00
#
_symmetry.space_group_name_H-M   'P 1'
#
loop_
_entity.id
_entity.type
_entity.pdbx_description
1 polymer ?
#
loop_
_entity_poly.entity_id
_entity_poly.type
_entity_poly.pdbx_seq_one_letter_code
_entity_poly.pdbx_strand_id
1 'polypeptide(L)'
;MMASGPAPLGAAPSPAQRTQTRVALLLWPLLVTCCNFASAQELPTNGVNGYSLHPPYFNLAEGTKITATATCGEEDTGRTVHDLYCKLVGGPVSGDPSQTIQGQYCDICSQGDSDRAHPITNAIDGTERWWQSPPLSRSTEYNEVNVTLDLGQEYQSVFRDFRICWNSQACP
;
A
#
# COMPACT_ATOMS: atom_id res chain seq x y z
N MET A 1 -53.55 -58.31 63.97
CA MET A 1 -52.64 -58.55 65.12
C MET A 1 -51.53 -57.53 65.01
N MET A 2 -51.69 -56.37 65.66
CA MET A 2 -51.26 -56.03 67.04
C MET A 2 -49.83 -55.49 67.09
N ALA A 3 -49.69 -54.46 67.94
CA ALA A 3 -48.49 -53.74 68.42
C ALA A 3 -47.96 -52.59 67.55
N SER A 4 -47.55 -51.40 68.01
CA SER A 4 -47.82 -50.51 69.17
C SER A 4 -46.60 -49.59 69.34
N GLY A 5 -46.77 -48.27 69.15
CA GLY A 5 -45.99 -47.15 69.76
C GLY A 5 -44.54 -46.89 69.29
N PRO A 6 -43.89 -45.78 69.73
CA PRO A 6 -44.38 -44.43 70.07
C PRO A 6 -43.67 -43.32 69.23
N ALA A 7 -44.11 -42.06 69.35
CA ALA A 7 -43.39 -40.89 68.83
C ALA A 7 -42.21 -40.50 69.73
N PRO A 8 -41.15 -39.87 69.17
CA PRO A 8 -40.58 -38.73 69.88
C PRO A 8 -40.23 -37.52 68.99
N LEU A 9 -40.48 -36.36 69.60
CA LEU A 9 -39.80 -35.06 69.57
C LEU A 9 -38.86 -34.71 68.42
N GLY A 10 -39.07 -33.48 67.92
CA GLY A 10 -38.27 -32.85 66.89
C GLY A 10 -36.81 -32.60 67.25
N ALA A 11 -36.02 -32.39 66.20
CA ALA A 11 -34.70 -31.78 66.24
C ALA A 11 -34.64 -30.71 65.14
N ALA A 12 -34.09 -29.56 65.52
CA ALA A 12 -34.00 -28.34 64.72
C ALA A 12 -33.14 -28.52 63.44
N PRO A 13 -33.39 -27.73 62.37
CA PRO A 13 -32.48 -27.67 61.24
C PRO A 13 -31.23 -26.83 61.60
N SER A 14 -30.05 -27.41 61.43
CA SER A 14 -28.75 -26.73 61.54
C SER A 14 -28.54 -25.73 60.40
N PRO A 15 -27.92 -24.55 60.63
CA PRO A 15 -27.70 -23.54 59.61
C PRO A 15 -26.32 -23.75 58.95
N ALA A 16 -26.27 -24.46 57.83
CA ALA A 16 -25.01 -24.68 57.11
C ALA A 16 -25.11 -24.46 55.59
N GLN A 17 -25.93 -23.49 55.17
CA GLN A 17 -26.14 -23.23 53.73
C GLN A 17 -26.16 -21.74 53.36
N ARG A 18 -25.54 -20.89 54.19
CA ARG A 18 -25.54 -19.42 54.01
C ARG A 18 -24.20 -18.83 53.55
N THR A 19 -23.34 -19.65 52.94
CA THR A 19 -21.96 -19.21 52.65
C THR A 19 -21.48 -19.49 51.23
N GLN A 20 -22.33 -20.01 50.34
CA GLN A 20 -21.97 -20.20 48.93
C GLN A 20 -22.54 -19.14 47.98
N THR A 21 -23.59 -18.40 48.38
CA THR A 21 -24.28 -17.46 47.49
C THR A 21 -23.66 -16.07 47.42
N ARG A 22 -22.77 -15.70 48.36
CA ARG A 22 -22.24 -14.32 48.44
C ARG A 22 -21.02 -14.05 47.56
N VAL A 23 -20.26 -15.07 47.17
CA VAL A 23 -19.07 -14.86 46.31
C VAL A 23 -19.47 -14.63 44.85
N ALA A 24 -20.52 -15.31 44.37
CA ALA A 24 -21.02 -15.16 43.00
C ALA A 24 -21.67 -13.78 42.73
N LEU A 25 -22.26 -13.16 43.75
CA LEU A 25 -22.96 -11.86 43.62
C LEU A 25 -22.02 -10.64 43.58
N LEU A 26 -20.75 -10.80 43.92
CA LEU A 26 -19.76 -9.71 43.88
C LEU A 26 -18.84 -9.76 42.65
N LEU A 27 -18.79 -10.89 41.94
CA LEU A 27 -18.01 -11.03 40.70
C LEU A 27 -18.77 -10.50 39.46
N TRP A 28 -20.10 -10.50 39.51
CA TRP A 28 -20.95 -9.96 38.44
C TRP A 28 -20.78 -8.45 38.20
N PRO A 29 -20.75 -7.56 39.23
CA PRO A 29 -20.53 -6.14 38.98
C PRO A 29 -19.11 -5.84 38.51
N LEU A 30 -18.10 -6.63 38.92
CA LEU A 30 -16.72 -6.43 38.50
C LEU A 30 -16.52 -6.72 36.99
N LEU A 31 -17.19 -7.76 36.49
CA LEU A 31 -17.15 -8.14 35.07
C LEU A 31 -17.90 -7.13 34.19
N VAL A 32 -19.04 -6.61 34.65
CA VAL A 32 -19.81 -5.57 33.93
C VAL A 32 -19.07 -4.22 33.90
N THR A 33 -18.31 -3.91 34.95
CA THR A 33 -17.53 -2.66 35.01
C THR A 33 -16.33 -2.70 34.07
N CYS A 34 -15.68 -3.85 33.87
CA CYS A 34 -14.55 -3.97 32.93
C CYS A 34 -14.97 -3.83 31.45
N CYS A 35 -16.18 -4.26 31.09
CA CYS A 35 -16.68 -4.12 29.70
C CYS A 35 -17.00 -2.66 29.31
N ASN A 36 -17.17 -1.75 30.27
CA ASN A 36 -17.44 -0.34 29.99
C ASN A 36 -16.16 0.50 29.76
N PHE A 37 -14.96 -0.08 29.98
CA PHE A 37 -13.68 0.61 29.75
C PHE A 37 -12.92 0.11 28.50
N ALA A 38 -13.56 -0.70 27.66
CA ALA A 38 -13.09 -0.91 26.30
C ALA A 38 -13.40 0.35 25.49
N SER A 39 -12.60 1.40 25.69
CA SER A 39 -12.61 2.58 24.82
C SER A 39 -12.33 2.10 23.41
N ALA A 40 -13.35 2.16 22.56
CA ALA A 40 -13.15 2.15 21.12
C ALA A 40 -12.17 3.27 20.79
N GLN A 41 -11.02 2.92 20.21
CA GLN A 41 -10.15 3.91 19.59
C GLN A 41 -10.90 4.46 18.37
N GLU A 42 -11.51 5.62 18.52
CA GLU A 42 -12.15 6.34 17.43
C GLU A 42 -11.06 6.76 16.44
N LEU A 43 -10.99 6.07 15.30
CA LEU A 43 -10.30 6.54 14.11
C LEU A 43 -11.08 7.76 13.60
N PRO A 44 -10.45 8.89 13.27
CA PRO A 44 -11.17 10.09 12.86
C PRO A 44 -11.86 9.86 11.50
N THR A 45 -13.13 9.45 11.57
CA THR A 45 -14.06 9.39 10.44
C THR A 45 -14.64 10.78 10.26
N ASN A 46 -13.98 11.55 9.40
CA ASN A 46 -14.60 12.71 8.79
C ASN A 46 -15.52 12.20 7.67
N GLY A 47 -16.83 12.18 7.92
CA GLY A 47 -17.83 12.17 6.84
C GLY A 47 -18.82 11.01 6.85
N VAL A 48 -20.03 11.32 7.35
CA VAL A 48 -21.34 10.92 6.84
C VAL A 48 -21.56 9.44 6.44
N ASN A 49 -22.22 8.70 7.34
CA ASN A 49 -23.13 7.57 7.09
C ASN A 49 -23.02 6.85 5.73
N GLY A 50 -22.19 5.82 5.66
CA GLY A 50 -22.22 4.83 4.58
C GLY A 50 -21.04 3.88 4.72
N TYR A 51 -21.29 2.63 5.11
CA TYR A 51 -20.30 1.56 4.95
C TYR A 51 -20.10 1.36 3.44
N SER A 52 -19.13 2.08 2.88
CA SER A 52 -18.70 1.89 1.52
C SER A 52 -18.04 0.52 1.46
N LEU A 53 -18.67 -0.44 0.77
CA LEU A 53 -18.10 -1.77 0.51
C LEU A 53 -16.93 -1.73 -0.49
N HIS A 54 -16.48 -0.52 -0.86
CA HIS A 54 -15.26 -0.32 -1.61
C HIS A 54 -14.08 -0.24 -0.63
N PRO A 55 -13.07 -1.11 -0.79
CA PRO A 55 -11.78 -0.89 -0.19
C PRO A 55 -11.28 0.53 -0.54
N PRO A 56 -10.65 1.25 0.39
CA PRO A 56 -10.04 2.54 0.08
C PRO A 56 -9.10 2.36 -1.11
N TYR A 57 -9.12 3.30 -2.06
CA TYR A 57 -8.20 3.27 -3.20
C TYR A 57 -6.79 3.57 -2.68
N PHE A 58 -5.91 2.57 -2.71
CA PHE A 58 -4.52 2.72 -2.32
C PHE A 58 -3.62 2.36 -3.50
N ASN A 59 -2.50 3.08 -3.66
CA ASN A 59 -1.53 2.74 -4.69
C ASN A 59 -0.77 1.49 -4.24
N LEU A 60 -1.22 0.34 -4.73
CA LEU A 60 -0.60 -0.96 -4.49
C LEU A 60 0.88 -1.03 -4.90
N ALA A 61 1.34 -0.13 -5.77
CA ALA A 61 2.72 -0.03 -6.20
C ALA A 61 3.60 0.74 -5.21
N GLU A 62 3.00 1.68 -4.47
CA GLU A 62 3.75 2.60 -3.64
C GLU A 62 4.41 1.84 -2.49
N GLY A 63 5.75 1.86 -2.46
CA GLY A 63 6.55 1.11 -1.48
C GLY A 63 6.81 -0.36 -1.84
N THR A 64 6.37 -0.84 -3.01
CA THR A 64 6.75 -2.17 -3.51
C THR A 64 8.09 -2.15 -4.24
N LYS A 65 8.76 -3.31 -4.34
CA LYS A 65 10.05 -3.38 -5.02
C LYS A 65 9.82 -3.43 -6.53
N ILE A 66 10.28 -2.39 -7.23
CA ILE A 66 10.31 -2.34 -8.69
C ILE A 66 11.75 -2.43 -9.21
N THR A 67 11.96 -3.14 -10.31
CA THR A 67 13.26 -3.26 -10.97
C THR A 67 13.10 -3.17 -12.47
N ALA A 68 14.02 -2.50 -13.16
CA ALA A 68 14.13 -2.47 -14.61
C ALA A 68 15.48 -3.04 -15.04
N THR A 69 15.53 -3.74 -16.18
CA THR A 69 16.80 -4.28 -16.71
C THR A 69 17.72 -3.20 -17.26
N ALA A 70 17.19 -2.03 -17.62
CA ALA A 70 17.98 -0.89 -18.06
C ALA A 70 17.19 0.41 -17.82
N THR A 71 17.88 1.49 -17.48
CA THR A 71 17.29 2.83 -17.28
C THR A 71 18.11 3.86 -18.05
N CYS A 72 17.48 4.91 -18.58
CA CYS A 72 18.22 5.96 -19.26
C CYS A 72 19.21 6.67 -18.31
N GLY A 73 20.32 7.14 -18.86
CA GLY A 73 21.33 7.90 -18.13
C GLY A 73 22.20 7.06 -17.17
N GLU A 74 22.00 5.74 -17.16
CA GLU A 74 22.76 4.74 -16.41
C GLU A 74 23.41 3.73 -17.39
N GLU A 75 24.68 3.38 -17.15
CA GLU A 75 25.38 2.28 -17.81
C GLU A 75 25.42 1.03 -16.90
N ASP A 76 25.63 -0.16 -17.47
CA ASP A 76 25.63 -1.42 -16.72
C ASP A 76 26.67 -1.50 -15.58
N THR A 77 27.72 -0.69 -15.64
CA THR A 77 28.74 -0.59 -14.59
C THR A 77 28.36 0.38 -13.45
N GLY A 78 27.19 1.02 -13.54
CA GLY A 78 26.70 2.01 -12.58
C GLY A 78 27.29 3.41 -12.74
N ARG A 79 27.98 3.70 -13.85
CA ARG A 79 28.38 5.06 -14.20
C ARG A 79 27.23 5.81 -14.85
N THR A 80 27.23 7.12 -14.66
CA THR A 80 26.30 8.02 -15.32
C THR A 80 26.72 8.25 -16.77
N VAL A 81 25.75 8.20 -17.67
CA VAL A 81 25.89 8.51 -19.10
C VAL A 81 24.83 9.55 -19.48
N HIS A 82 25.06 10.27 -20.57
CA HIS A 82 24.10 11.22 -21.13
C HIS A 82 23.38 10.58 -22.33
N ASP A 83 22.11 10.27 -22.15
CA ASP A 83 21.28 9.67 -23.19
C ASP A 83 20.41 10.73 -23.87
N LEU A 84 20.64 10.97 -25.16
CA LEU A 84 19.79 11.84 -25.96
C LEU A 84 18.50 11.11 -26.38
N TYR A 85 17.35 11.67 -26.05
CA TYR A 85 16.04 11.19 -26.51
C TYR A 85 15.28 12.31 -27.22
N CYS A 86 14.45 11.94 -28.20
CA CYS A 86 13.72 12.88 -29.05
C CYS A 86 12.29 12.40 -29.28
N LYS A 87 11.33 13.33 -29.27
CA LYS A 87 9.93 13.02 -29.57
C LYS A 87 9.77 12.65 -31.04
N LEU A 88 9.47 11.38 -31.31
CA LEU A 88 9.38 10.79 -32.66
C LEU A 88 8.24 11.36 -33.55
N VAL A 89 7.30 12.13 -32.99
CA VAL A 89 6.27 12.85 -33.76
C VAL A 89 6.30 14.34 -33.38
N GLY A 90 6.67 15.16 -34.35
CA GLY A 90 6.69 16.62 -34.23
C GLY A 90 5.28 17.18 -34.10
N GLY A 91 4.82 17.38 -32.87
CA GLY A 91 3.83 18.42 -32.60
C GLY A 91 4.45 19.80 -32.83
N PRO A 92 3.67 20.88 -32.94
CA PRO A 92 4.23 22.24 -32.92
C PRO A 92 5.21 22.33 -31.74
N VAL A 93 6.38 22.90 -31.99
CA VAL A 93 7.49 23.00 -31.03
C VAL A 93 7.08 23.81 -29.80
N SER A 94 6.35 23.18 -28.90
CA SER A 94 6.00 23.70 -27.58
C SER A 94 7.17 23.40 -26.65
N GLY A 95 8.25 24.16 -26.78
CA GLY A 95 9.46 23.96 -25.99
C GLY A 95 10.47 25.08 -26.20
N ASP A 96 11.52 25.10 -25.38
CA ASP A 96 12.64 26.02 -25.57
C ASP A 96 13.30 25.75 -26.94
N PRO A 97 13.49 26.76 -27.81
CA PRO A 97 14.19 26.59 -29.08
C PRO A 97 15.61 26.00 -28.92
N SER A 98 16.23 26.08 -27.73
CA SER A 98 17.51 25.41 -27.45
C SER A 98 17.43 23.88 -27.39
N GLN A 99 16.25 23.33 -27.12
CA GLN A 99 15.97 21.87 -27.04
C GLN A 99 15.35 21.31 -28.33
N THR A 100 15.44 22.05 -29.43
CA THR A 100 14.88 21.63 -30.73
C THR A 100 16.00 21.28 -31.70
N ILE A 101 16.14 19.99 -32.04
CA ILE A 101 17.08 19.52 -33.06
C ILE A 101 16.27 19.19 -34.32
N GLN A 102 16.49 19.94 -35.40
CA GLN A 102 15.80 19.75 -36.69
C GLN A 102 14.26 19.78 -36.60
N GLY A 103 13.70 20.60 -35.70
CA GLY A 103 12.24 20.72 -35.52
C GLY A 103 11.62 19.62 -34.65
N GLN A 104 12.43 18.77 -34.01
CA GLN A 104 11.99 17.79 -33.02
C GLN A 104 12.46 18.21 -31.63
N TYR A 105 11.59 18.07 -30.64
CA TYR A 105 11.96 18.28 -29.24
C TYR A 105 12.85 17.12 -28.78
N CYS A 106 14.04 17.44 -28.33
CA CYS A 106 15.03 16.51 -27.81
C CYS A 106 15.55 16.99 -26.47
N ASP A 107 15.72 16.08 -25.53
CA ASP A 107 16.38 16.37 -24.26
C ASP A 107 17.35 15.24 -23.90
N ILE A 108 18.09 15.45 -22.81
CA ILE A 108 19.14 14.54 -22.33
C ILE A 108 18.68 13.96 -20.99
N CYS A 109 18.65 12.64 -20.91
CA CYS A 109 18.52 11.92 -19.65
C CYS A 109 19.91 11.68 -19.04
N SER A 110 20.03 11.91 -17.73
CA SER A 110 21.29 11.73 -16.98
C SER A 110 21.00 11.35 -15.53
N GLN A 111 21.54 10.23 -15.06
CA GLN A 111 21.41 9.84 -13.65
C GLN A 111 22.05 10.86 -12.68
N GLY A 112 23.08 11.59 -13.13
CA GLY A 112 23.78 12.59 -12.32
C GLY A 112 23.04 13.93 -12.13
N ASP A 113 21.92 14.15 -12.81
CA ASP A 113 21.12 15.38 -12.71
C ASP A 113 19.69 15.01 -12.31
N SER A 114 19.25 15.43 -11.12
CA SER A 114 17.94 15.05 -10.57
C SER A 114 16.76 15.51 -11.42
N ASP A 115 16.91 16.60 -12.17
CA ASP A 115 15.83 17.14 -12.99
C ASP A 115 15.72 16.40 -14.34
N ARG A 116 16.78 15.68 -14.72
CA ARG A 116 16.91 14.87 -15.95
C ARG A 116 17.05 13.37 -15.67
N ALA A 117 16.90 12.97 -14.42
CA ALA A 117 16.98 11.59 -13.99
C ALA A 117 15.57 10.98 -13.97
N HIS A 118 15.44 9.83 -14.61
CA HIS A 118 14.17 9.09 -14.70
C HIS A 118 14.30 7.67 -14.14
N PRO A 119 14.65 7.50 -12.84
CA PRO A 119 14.84 6.20 -12.23
C PRO A 119 13.55 5.40 -12.15
N ILE A 120 13.67 4.07 -12.02
CA ILE A 120 12.51 3.15 -12.01
C ILE A 120 11.56 3.40 -10.83
N THR A 121 12.07 3.99 -9.75
CA THR A 121 11.29 4.38 -8.59
C THR A 121 10.24 5.44 -8.92
N ASN A 122 10.47 6.31 -9.91
CA ASN A 122 9.50 7.33 -10.30
C ASN A 122 8.20 6.71 -10.83
N ALA A 123 8.24 5.49 -11.36
CA ALA A 123 7.03 4.82 -11.87
C ALA A 123 6.03 4.43 -10.76
N ILE A 124 6.46 4.44 -9.49
CA ILE A 124 5.68 3.98 -8.33
C ILE A 124 5.67 4.99 -7.15
N ASP A 125 6.29 6.15 -7.29
CA ASP A 125 6.45 7.12 -6.21
C ASP A 125 5.20 7.99 -5.97
N GLY A 126 4.15 7.81 -6.78
CA GLY A 126 2.90 8.56 -6.69
C GLY A 126 2.98 10.01 -7.18
N THR A 127 4.13 10.44 -7.71
CA THR A 127 4.33 11.78 -8.27
C THR A 127 3.99 11.84 -9.76
N GLU A 128 4.16 13.01 -10.38
CA GLU A 128 4.05 13.19 -11.84
C GLU A 128 5.32 12.77 -12.59
N ARG A 129 6.39 12.38 -11.88
CA ARG A 129 7.63 11.93 -12.49
C ARG A 129 7.45 10.57 -13.13
N TRP A 130 8.25 10.29 -14.15
CA TRP A 130 8.21 9.02 -14.88
C TRP A 130 9.55 8.29 -14.82
N TRP A 131 9.51 6.99 -15.09
CA TRP A 131 10.68 6.21 -15.47
C TRP A 131 10.84 6.19 -16.99
N GLN A 132 12.08 6.19 -17.47
CA GLN A 132 12.40 6.19 -18.90
C GLN A 132 13.39 5.07 -19.25
N SER A 133 13.03 4.29 -20.26
CA SER A 133 13.93 3.31 -20.89
C SER A 133 15.09 4.00 -21.60
N PRO A 134 16.24 3.34 -21.77
CA PRO A 134 17.29 3.85 -22.66
C PRO A 134 16.78 4.08 -24.10
N PRO A 135 17.38 5.01 -24.85
CA PRO A 135 16.97 5.28 -26.21
C PRO A 135 17.52 4.22 -27.19
N LEU A 136 16.76 3.91 -28.25
CA LEU A 136 17.20 2.98 -29.30
C LEU A 136 18.43 3.48 -30.09
N SER A 137 18.70 4.79 -30.05
CA SER A 137 19.91 5.37 -30.63
C SER A 137 21.19 4.92 -29.89
N ARG A 138 21.08 4.50 -28.62
CA ARG A 138 22.20 3.97 -27.84
C ARG A 138 22.54 2.55 -28.24
N SER A 139 21.53 1.70 -28.36
CA SER A 139 21.66 0.32 -28.79
C SER A 139 20.30 -0.27 -29.17
N THR A 140 20.29 -1.18 -30.13
CA THR A 140 19.09 -1.92 -30.53
C THR A 140 18.67 -2.97 -29.49
N GLU A 141 19.53 -3.29 -28.52
CA GLU A 141 19.20 -4.23 -27.43
C GLU A 141 18.08 -3.69 -26.52
N TYR A 142 17.97 -2.37 -26.40
CA TYR A 142 16.91 -1.71 -25.60
C TYR A 142 15.54 -1.68 -26.30
N ASN A 143 15.39 -2.39 -27.41
CA ASN A 143 14.07 -2.67 -27.98
C ASN A 143 13.21 -3.53 -27.04
N GLU A 144 13.84 -4.23 -26.11
CA GLU A 144 13.20 -5.00 -25.05
C GLU A 144 13.85 -4.69 -23.70
N VAL A 145 13.04 -4.20 -22.75
CA VAL A 145 13.46 -3.88 -21.37
C VAL A 145 12.43 -4.48 -20.39
N ASN A 146 12.89 -5.31 -19.47
CA ASN A 146 11.97 -5.94 -18.52
C ASN A 146 11.81 -5.08 -17.28
N VAL A 147 10.56 -4.72 -16.97
CA VAL A 147 10.17 -4.08 -15.71
C VAL A 147 9.44 -5.10 -14.86
N THR A 148 9.96 -5.37 -13.67
CA THR A 148 9.40 -6.33 -12.72
C THR A 148 8.94 -5.59 -11.47
N LEU A 149 7.72 -5.88 -11.04
CA LEU A 149 7.16 -5.35 -9.81
C LEU A 149 6.85 -6.50 -8.86
N ASP A 150 7.40 -6.45 -7.66
CA ASP A 150 7.16 -7.42 -6.60
C ASP A 150 6.09 -6.90 -5.63
N LEU A 151 4.87 -7.38 -5.83
CA LEU A 151 3.69 -6.98 -5.06
C LEU A 151 3.54 -7.76 -3.74
N GLY A 152 4.33 -8.80 -3.52
CA GLY A 152 4.34 -9.60 -2.28
C GLY A 152 3.03 -10.34 -1.93
N GLN A 153 1.90 -10.10 -2.61
CA GLN A 153 0.61 -10.77 -2.35
C GLN A 153 -0.19 -11.02 -3.63
N GLU A 154 -1.02 -12.07 -3.61
CA GLU A 154 -1.98 -12.40 -4.69
C GLU A 154 -3.18 -11.45 -4.59
N TYR A 155 -3.01 -10.21 -5.02
CA TYR A 155 -4.11 -9.26 -5.12
C TYR A 155 -4.86 -9.45 -6.42
N GLN A 156 -6.16 -9.71 -6.31
CA GLN A 156 -7.09 -9.67 -7.43
C GLN A 156 -7.49 -8.21 -7.70
N SER A 157 -6.56 -7.39 -8.19
CA SER A 157 -6.85 -5.97 -8.47
C SER A 157 -5.96 -5.37 -9.55
N VAL A 158 -6.62 -4.54 -10.36
CA VAL A 158 -6.10 -3.86 -11.54
C VAL A 158 -5.19 -2.70 -11.14
N PHE A 159 -3.98 -2.71 -11.67
CA PHE A 159 -3.04 -1.59 -11.60
C PHE A 159 -3.58 -0.38 -12.37
N ARG A 160 -3.56 0.80 -11.74
CA ARG A 160 -3.82 2.06 -12.43
C ARG A 160 -2.71 3.05 -12.08
N ASP A 161 -2.05 3.52 -13.14
CA ASP A 161 -1.09 4.62 -13.20
C ASP A 161 0.40 4.28 -12.95
N PHE A 162 0.96 3.40 -13.81
CA PHE A 162 2.42 3.38 -14.00
C PHE A 162 2.83 4.46 -15.01
N ARG A 163 3.74 5.36 -14.61
CA ARG A 163 4.34 6.34 -15.50
C ARG A 163 5.63 5.79 -16.11
N ILE A 164 5.48 5.06 -17.22
CA ILE A 164 6.56 4.35 -17.91
C ILE A 164 6.71 4.89 -19.33
N CYS A 165 7.94 5.20 -19.71
CA CYS A 165 8.28 5.84 -20.97
C CYS A 165 9.26 5.00 -21.77
N TRP A 166 8.86 4.64 -22.99
CA TRP A 166 9.54 3.63 -23.79
C TRP A 166 10.07 4.19 -25.12
N ASN A 167 11.20 3.65 -25.60
CA ASN A 167 11.77 3.92 -26.92
C ASN A 167 11.88 5.41 -27.28
N SER A 168 12.47 6.19 -26.37
CA SER A 168 12.77 7.61 -26.62
C SER A 168 11.56 8.53 -26.84
N GLN A 169 10.32 8.06 -26.68
CA GLN A 169 9.17 8.95 -26.75
C GLN A 169 9.22 9.88 -25.55
N ALA A 170 9.37 11.19 -25.82
CA ALA A 170 9.26 12.21 -24.79
C ALA A 170 7.94 12.02 -24.06
N CYS A 171 8.03 11.82 -22.76
CA CYS A 171 6.88 11.65 -21.90
C CYS A 171 6.23 12.99 -21.54
N PRO A 172 4.96 12.95 -21.11
CA PRO A 172 4.18 14.16 -20.83
C PRO A 172 4.83 15.08 -19.80
#